data_AF-A0A9Q9MVT0-F1
#
_entry.id   AF-A0A9Q9MVT0-F1
#
_cell.length_a   1.000
_cell.length_b   1.000
_cell.length_c   1.000
_cell.angle_alpha   90.00
_cell.angle_beta   90.00
_cell.angle_gamma   90.00
#
_symmetry.space_group_name_H-M   'P 1'
#
loop_
_entity.id
_entity.type
_entity.pdbx_description
1 polymer ?
#
loop_
_entity_poly.entity_id
_entity_poly.type
_entity_poly.pdbx_seq_one_letter_code
_entity_poly.pdbx_strand_id
1 'polypeptide(L)'
;MGRKKKFNQQDVLTAIGETFITYGYEGTSLDDLVKATGLLRGSLYSTFGSKRGMFVAVLKQNIEVKANFNTTLNLIIIALMELTAHDLEINQLVSEWLTTQTSTNLPTLIGEAVLTKGCVPHRK
;
A
#
# COMPACT_ATOMS: atom_id res chain seq x y z
N MET A 1 2.85 27.79 22.88
CA MET A 1 2.49 27.25 21.55
C MET A 1 3.58 26.30 21.10
N GLY A 2 3.32 24.98 21.14
CA GLY A 2 4.33 23.96 20.85
C GLY A 2 4.57 23.81 19.35
N ARG A 3 5.83 23.92 18.93
CA ARG A 3 6.25 23.66 17.54
C ARG A 3 5.91 22.21 17.21
N LYS A 4 4.82 21.98 16.46
CA LYS A 4 4.47 20.63 15.96
C LYS A 4 5.71 20.08 15.26
N LYS A 5 6.25 18.97 15.77
CA LYS A 5 7.34 18.23 15.14
C LYS A 5 6.83 17.85 13.75
N LYS A 6 7.34 18.48 12.69
CA LYS A 6 7.00 18.08 11.32
C LYS A 6 7.57 16.67 11.15
N PHE A 7 6.69 15.68 10.99
CA PHE A 7 7.12 14.34 10.64
C PHE A 7 7.58 14.34 9.17
N ASN A 8 8.47 13.42 8.83
CA ASN A 8 8.82 13.18 7.44
C ASN A 8 7.71 12.35 6.80
N GLN A 9 7.03 12.92 5.81
CA GLN A 9 5.92 12.24 5.12
C GLN A 9 6.38 10.98 4.39
N GLN A 10 7.62 10.95 3.90
CA GLN A 10 8.19 9.78 3.24
C GLN A 10 8.27 8.60 4.22
N ASP A 11 8.83 8.81 5.40
CA ASP A 11 9.01 7.78 6.42
C ASP A 11 7.65 7.24 6.92
N VAL A 12 6.66 8.13 7.04
CA VAL A 12 5.29 7.74 7.40
C VAL A 12 4.67 6.85 6.33
N LEU A 13 4.79 7.22 5.04
CA LEU A 13 4.26 6.41 3.95
C LEU A 13 4.98 5.06 3.82
N THR A 14 6.29 5.01 4.08
CA THR A 14 7.03 3.74 4.14
C THR A 14 6.44 2.82 5.22
N ALA A 15 6.26 3.33 6.45
CA ALA A 15 5.69 2.54 7.55
C ALA A 15 4.25 2.08 7.28
N ILE A 16 3.42 2.93 6.68
CA ILE A 16 2.07 2.57 6.23
C ILE A 16 2.14 1.44 5.19
N GLY A 17 3.02 1.57 4.20
CA GLY A 17 3.19 0.57 3.14
C GLY A 17 3.64 -0.78 3.65
N GLU A 18 4.63 -0.82 4.55
CA GLU A 18 5.07 -2.05 5.21
C GLU A 18 3.94 -2.72 6.01
N THR A 19 3.11 -1.92 6.67
CA THR A 19 1.93 -2.42 7.41
C THR A 19 0.94 -3.09 6.46
N PHE A 20 0.59 -2.45 5.34
CA PHE A 20 -0.28 -3.06 4.33
C PHE A 20 0.35 -4.31 3.69
N ILE A 21 1.64 -4.29 3.39
CA ILE A 21 2.35 -5.46 2.83
C ILE A 21 2.25 -6.67 3.77
N THR A 22 2.35 -6.42 5.07
CA THR A 22 2.33 -7.44 6.13
C THR A 22 0.94 -8.02 6.35
N TYR A 23 -0.10 -7.17 6.43
CA TYR A 23 -1.43 -7.60 6.87
C TYR A 23 -2.50 -7.61 5.76
N GLY A 24 -2.19 -7.16 4.55
CA GLY A 24 -3.19 -6.88 3.51
C GLY A 24 -3.91 -5.55 3.76
N TYR A 25 -4.76 -5.12 2.84
CA TYR A 25 -5.55 -3.90 3.02
C TYR A 25 -6.68 -4.13 4.04
N GLU A 26 -7.45 -5.22 3.90
CA GLU A 26 -8.57 -5.54 4.79
C GLU A 26 -8.09 -5.92 6.19
N GLY A 27 -7.01 -6.70 6.29
CA GLY A 27 -6.42 -7.11 7.57
C GLY A 27 -5.69 -5.98 8.32
N THR A 28 -5.44 -4.83 7.69
CA THR A 28 -4.83 -3.68 8.35
C THR A 28 -5.88 -2.83 9.06
N SER A 29 -5.80 -2.76 10.39
CA SER A 29 -6.59 -1.84 11.17
C SER A 29 -5.95 -0.45 11.25
N LEU A 30 -6.74 0.53 11.64
CA LEU A 30 -6.22 1.88 11.85
C LEU A 30 -5.30 1.97 13.07
N ASP A 31 -5.47 1.10 14.05
CA ASP A 31 -4.59 1.05 15.22
C ASP A 31 -3.22 0.46 14.89
N ASP A 32 -3.16 -0.47 13.93
CA ASP A 32 -1.87 -0.96 13.41
C ASP A 32 -1.11 0.17 12.71
N LEU A 33 -1.79 0.99 11.92
CA LEU A 33 -1.19 2.15 11.25
C LEU A 33 -0.73 3.22 12.24
N VAL A 34 -1.51 3.48 13.30
CA VAL A 34 -1.11 4.39 14.39
C VAL A 34 0.14 3.86 15.09
N LYS A 35 0.19 2.57 15.41
CA LYS A 35 1.35 1.93 16.05
C LYS A 35 2.58 1.99 15.16
N ALA A 36 2.43 1.68 13.87
CA ALA A 36 3.54 1.64 12.92
C ALA A 36 4.12 3.03 12.64
N THR A 37 3.26 4.04 12.50
CA THR A 37 3.69 5.42 12.16
C THR A 37 4.06 6.26 13.39
N GLY A 38 3.63 5.86 14.58
CA GLY A 38 3.73 6.66 15.81
C GLY A 38 2.87 7.95 15.78
N LEU A 39 2.01 8.12 14.76
CA LEU A 39 1.13 9.27 14.63
C LEU A 39 -0.22 9.02 15.27
N LEU A 40 -0.85 10.10 15.75
CA LEU A 40 -2.22 10.03 16.23
C LEU A 40 -3.18 9.74 15.07
N ARG A 41 -4.25 8.99 15.36
CA ARG A 41 -5.32 8.68 14.41
C ARG A 41 -5.85 9.92 13.68
N GLY A 42 -6.09 11.01 14.42
CA GLY A 42 -6.56 12.28 13.84
C GLY A 42 -5.55 12.91 12.87
N SER A 43 -4.24 12.74 13.10
CA SER A 43 -3.20 13.22 12.18
C SER A 43 -3.24 12.44 10.87
N LEU A 44 -3.29 11.11 10.95
CA LEU A 44 -3.39 10.25 9.77
C LEU A 44 -4.63 10.60 8.92
N TYR A 45 -5.80 10.74 9.55
CA TYR A 45 -7.00 11.15 8.83
C TYR A 45 -6.91 12.58 8.27
N SER A 46 -6.33 13.53 9.01
CA SER A 46 -6.18 14.89 8.51
C SER A 46 -5.25 14.99 7.30
N THR A 47 -4.27 14.09 7.19
CA THR A 47 -3.28 14.08 6.10
C THR A 47 -3.75 13.26 4.90
N PHE A 48 -4.35 12.09 5.13
CA PHE A 48 -4.65 11.12 4.08
C PHE A 48 -6.15 10.88 3.86
N GLY A 49 -7.01 11.46 4.69
CA GLY A 49 -8.47 11.39 4.59
C GLY A 49 -9.10 10.07 5.03
N SER A 50 -8.53 8.92 4.65
CA SER A 50 -9.08 7.59 4.94
C SER A 50 -8.03 6.48 4.86
N LYS A 51 -8.35 5.25 5.30
CA LYS A 51 -7.49 4.05 5.08
C LYS A 51 -7.21 3.86 3.58
N ARG A 52 -8.24 4.03 2.74
CA ARG A 52 -8.12 4.07 1.28
C ARG A 52 -7.13 5.13 0.81
N GLY A 53 -7.28 6.37 1.29
CA GLY A 53 -6.39 7.46 0.92
C GLY A 53 -4.94 7.24 1.34
N MET A 54 -4.71 6.59 2.48
CA MET A 54 -3.38 6.14 2.90
C MET A 54 -2.80 5.12 1.92
N PHE A 55 -3.59 4.12 1.53
CA PHE A 55 -3.17 3.12 0.55
C PHE A 55 -2.82 3.73 -0.81
N VAL A 56 -3.69 4.62 -1.33
CA VAL A 56 -3.46 5.33 -2.60
C VAL A 56 -2.18 6.17 -2.53
N ALA A 57 -1.94 6.88 -1.42
CA ALA A 57 -0.75 7.69 -1.26
C ALA A 57 0.53 6.85 -1.28
N VAL A 58 0.52 5.69 -0.59
CA VAL A 58 1.64 4.73 -0.62
C VAL A 58 1.84 4.16 -2.01
N LEU A 59 0.75 3.78 -2.70
CA LEU A 59 0.82 3.18 -4.03
C LEU A 59 1.45 4.16 -5.04
N LYS A 60 0.95 5.40 -5.09
CA LYS A 60 1.47 6.47 -5.96
C LYS A 60 2.95 6.75 -5.68
N GLN A 61 3.32 6.90 -4.41
CA GLN A 61 4.71 7.13 -4.03
C GLN A 61 5.65 6.01 -4.52
N ASN A 62 5.27 4.74 -4.38
CA ASN A 62 6.11 3.62 -4.78
C ASN A 62 6.21 3.48 -6.32
N ILE A 63 5.16 3.86 -7.04
CA ILE A 63 5.16 3.92 -8.51
C ILE A 63 6.05 5.07 -9.00
N GLU A 64 5.89 6.28 -8.46
CA GLU A 64 6.58 7.50 -8.91
C GLU A 64 8.08 7.51 -8.60
N VAL A 65 8.45 7.12 -7.38
CA VAL A 65 9.85 7.19 -6.91
C VAL A 65 10.72 6.07 -7.53
N LYS A 66 10.14 5.16 -8.33
CA LYS A 66 10.77 3.90 -8.76
C LYS A 66 11.38 3.19 -7.55
N ALA A 67 10.57 3.03 -6.51
CA ALA A 67 10.96 2.33 -5.31
C ALA A 67 11.35 0.86 -5.62
N ASN A 68 11.77 0.12 -4.60
CA ASN A 68 12.11 -1.29 -4.75
C ASN A 68 10.98 -2.04 -5.48
N PHE A 69 11.32 -2.70 -6.60
CA PHE A 69 10.37 -3.41 -7.44
C PHE A 69 9.49 -4.40 -6.65
N ASN A 70 10.07 -5.12 -5.68
CA ASN A 70 9.33 -6.09 -4.86
C ASN A 70 8.32 -5.40 -3.94
N THR A 71 8.65 -4.24 -3.40
CA THR A 71 7.73 -3.46 -2.56
C THR A 71 6.53 -3.00 -3.39
N THR A 72 6.80 -2.43 -4.56
CA THR A 72 5.75 -2.01 -5.49
C THR A 72 4.90 -3.21 -5.92
N LEU A 73 5.53 -4.32 -6.30
CA LEU A 73 4.83 -5.54 -6.70
C LEU A 73 3.91 -6.08 -5.58
N ASN A 74 4.37 -6.11 -4.33
CA ASN A 74 3.56 -6.54 -3.20
C ASN A 74 2.31 -5.67 -2.99
N LEU A 75 2.44 -4.35 -3.16
CA LEU A 75 1.31 -3.42 -3.10
C LEU A 75 0.35 -3.61 -4.27
N ILE A 76 0.88 -3.82 -5.49
CA ILE A 76 0.08 -4.13 -6.69
C ILE A 76 -0.72 -5.42 -6.48
N ILE A 77 -0.11 -6.46 -5.90
CA ILE A 77 -0.80 -7.72 -5.61
C ILE A 77 -1.94 -7.52 -4.60
N ILE A 78 -1.69 -6.79 -3.51
CA ILE A 78 -2.75 -6.45 -2.54
C ILE A 78 -3.88 -5.69 -3.24
N ALA A 79 -3.53 -4.68 -4.05
CA ALA A 79 -4.52 -3.94 -4.82
C ALA A 79 -5.35 -4.86 -5.71
N LEU A 80 -4.71 -5.74 -6.49
CA LEU A 80 -5.37 -6.69 -7.39
C LEU A 80 -6.30 -7.65 -6.66
N MET A 81 -5.90 -8.09 -5.46
CA MET A 81 -6.66 -9.08 -4.69
C MET A 81 -7.82 -8.47 -3.91
N GLU A 82 -7.68 -7.25 -3.41
CA GLU A 82 -8.59 -6.71 -2.38
C GLU A 82 -9.34 -5.44 -2.82
N LEU A 83 -8.83 -4.69 -3.83
CA LEU A 83 -9.27 -3.31 -4.08
C LEU A 83 -9.72 -3.05 -5.53
N THR A 84 -9.00 -3.56 -6.52
CA THR A 84 -9.22 -3.20 -7.94
C THR A 84 -10.61 -3.57 -8.48
N ALA A 85 -11.27 -4.56 -7.87
CA ALA A 85 -12.64 -4.96 -8.23
C ALA A 85 -13.68 -3.89 -7.91
N HIS A 86 -13.42 -3.00 -6.95
CA HIS A 86 -14.40 -2.04 -6.44
C HIS A 86 -13.87 -0.59 -6.38
N ASP A 87 -12.61 -0.36 -6.74
CA ASP A 87 -11.97 0.96 -6.72
C ASP A 87 -11.35 1.30 -8.08
N LEU A 88 -12.04 2.17 -8.82
CA LEU A 88 -11.64 2.56 -10.18
C LEU A 88 -10.29 3.31 -10.22
N GLU A 89 -10.00 4.16 -9.22
CA GLU A 89 -8.73 4.90 -9.20
C GLU A 89 -7.56 3.95 -8.97
N ILE A 90 -7.71 3.02 -8.02
CA ILE A 90 -6.66 2.03 -7.75
C ILE A 90 -6.48 1.10 -8.94
N ASN A 91 -7.57 0.69 -9.59
CA ASN A 91 -7.51 -0.12 -10.81
C ASN A 91 -6.77 0.60 -11.95
N GLN A 92 -7.02 1.89 -12.14
CA GLN A 92 -6.30 2.70 -13.12
C GLN A 92 -4.80 2.77 -12.82
N LEU A 93 -4.41 3.08 -11.57
CA LEU A 93 -3.00 3.14 -11.16
C LEU A 93 -2.27 1.80 -11.38
N VAL A 94 -2.93 0.70 -11.04
CA VAL A 94 -2.39 -0.66 -11.23
C VAL A 94 -2.23 -0.96 -12.72
N SER A 95 -3.26 -0.69 -13.53
CA SER A 95 -3.26 -0.95 -14.96
C SER A 95 -2.18 -0.13 -15.68
N GLU A 96 -2.05 1.15 -15.34
CA GLU A 96 -0.98 2.01 -15.85
C GLU A 96 0.38 1.42 -15.51
N TRP A 97 0.63 1.10 -14.24
CA TRP A 97 1.92 0.51 -13.83
C TRP A 97 2.23 -0.78 -14.58
N LEU A 98 1.26 -1.69 -14.74
CA LEU A 98 1.41 -2.94 -15.47
C LEU A 98 1.79 -2.73 -16.94
N THR A 99 1.16 -1.76 -17.63
CA THR A 99 1.48 -1.47 -19.04
C THR A 99 2.87 -0.87 -19.24
N THR A 100 3.44 -0.24 -18.22
CA THR A 100 4.83 0.27 -18.28
C THR A 100 5.88 -0.81 -18.09
N GLN A 101 5.50 -2.01 -17.62
CA GLN A 101 6.43 -3.12 -17.44
C GLN A 101 6.63 -3.86 -18.77
N THR A 102 7.86 -3.90 -19.26
CA THR A 102 8.24 -4.59 -20.51
C THR A 102 8.78 -6.01 -20.28
N SER A 103 8.79 -6.48 -19.04
CA SER A 103 9.45 -7.72 -18.64
C SER A 103 8.58 -8.97 -18.87
N THR A 104 9.16 -9.97 -19.51
CA THR A 104 8.52 -11.25 -19.88
C THR A 104 8.12 -12.13 -18.70
N ASN A 105 8.66 -11.86 -17.50
CA ASN A 105 8.46 -12.68 -16.30
C ASN A 105 7.40 -12.12 -15.33
N LEU A 106 6.82 -10.95 -15.60
CA LEU A 106 5.86 -10.33 -14.69
C LEU A 106 4.62 -11.21 -14.41
N PRO A 107 4.00 -11.87 -15.40
CA PRO A 107 2.88 -12.78 -15.13
C PRO A 107 3.27 -13.93 -14.19
N THR A 108 4.48 -14.50 -14.34
CA THR A 108 4.99 -15.57 -13.47
C THR A 108 5.17 -15.07 -12.04
N LEU A 109 5.80 -13.90 -11.86
CA LEU A 109 6.02 -13.30 -10.54
C LEU A 109 4.71 -12.97 -9.82
N ILE A 110 3.74 -12.41 -10.55
CA ILE A 110 2.39 -12.17 -10.01
C ILE A 110 1.75 -13.50 -9.62
N GLY A 111 1.82 -14.52 -10.48
CA GLY A 111 1.28 -15.85 -10.19
C GLY A 111 1.84 -16.48 -8.92
N GLU A 112 3.17 -16.54 -8.79
CA GLU A 112 3.86 -17.08 -7.61
C GLU A 112 3.49 -16.32 -6.33
N ALA A 113 3.46 -14.99 -6.41
CA ALA A 113 3.17 -14.16 -5.25
C ALA A 113 1.68 -14.21 -4.84
N VAL A 114 0.76 -14.31 -5.80
CA VAL A 114 -0.67 -14.54 -5.53
C VAL A 114 -0.90 -15.91 -4.88
N LEU A 115 -0.23 -16.96 -5.38
CA LEU A 115 -0.30 -18.29 -4.76
C LEU A 115 0.21 -18.25 -3.31
N THR A 116 1.27 -17.50 -3.05
CA THR A 116 1.84 -17.35 -1.71
C THR A 116 0.88 -16.59 -0.79
N LYS A 117 0.36 -15.42 -1.22
CA LYS A 117 -0.52 -14.58 -0.38
C LYS A 117 -1.93 -15.13 -0.21
N GLY A 118 -2.52 -15.72 -1.25
CA GLY A 118 -3.86 -16.32 -1.20
C GLY A 118 -3.96 -17.53 -0.28
N CYS A 119 -2.84 -18.20 0.03
CA CYS A 119 -2.81 -19.33 0.96
C CYS A 119 -2.66 -18.92 2.44
N VAL A 120 -2.40 -17.65 2.76
CA VAL A 120 -2.23 -17.21 4.14
C VAL A 120 -3.59 -16.83 4.73
N PRO A 121 -4.05 -17.48 5.81
CA PRO A 121 -5.34 -17.18 6.43
C PRO A 121 -5.35 -15.72 6.90
N HIS A 122 -6.32 -14.94 6.42
CA HIS A 122 -6.53 -13.58 6.88
C HIS A 122 -6.88 -13.63 8.37
N ARG A 123 -6.29 -12.72 9.17
CA ARG A 123 -6.66 -12.58 10.58
C ARG A 123 -8.17 -12.35 10.65
N LYS A 124 -8.87 -13.23 11.38
CA LYS A 124 -10.28 -13.07 11.73
C LYS A 124 -10.51 -11.83 12.59
#